data_AF-A0A2T4JLW4-F1
#
_entry.id   AF-A0A2T4JLW4-F1
#
_cell.length_a   1.000
_cell.length_b   1.000
_cell.length_c   1.000
_cell.angle_alpha   90.00
_cell.angle_beta   90.00
_cell.angle_gamma   90.00
#
_symmetry.space_group_name_H-M   'P 1'
#
loop_
_entity.id
_entity.type
_entity.pdbx_description
1 polymer ?
#
loop_
_entity_poly.entity_id
_entity_poly.type
_entity_poly.pdbx_seq_one_letter_code
_entity_poly.pdbx_strand_id
1 'polypeptide(L)'
;MHDGTGTHYGMKYGLALLDPASQPAFAHLNSKGEIPAAFKDRPAAWDDVHTAKYVVLMTDGIITEQVRPTDPDAVINGTKELQNQASSKRKNITTADQNVSSFDASCAAAKANGVVVFTIAYEADSTAAGQMTKCASGSGYFFEASRDNIDEAFSAIAGKINQLRLTQ
;
A
#
# COMPACT_ATOMS: atom_id res chain seq x y z
N MET A 1 -13.12 -2.57 13.52
CA MET A 1 -13.42 -3.36 12.30
C MET A 1 -12.12 -3.95 11.79
N HIS A 2 -11.49 -4.82 12.59
CA HIS A 2 -10.24 -5.46 12.19
C HIS A 2 -10.55 -6.80 11.52
N ASP A 3 -10.59 -6.83 10.19
CA ASP A 3 -10.81 -8.03 9.37
C ASP A 3 -9.51 -8.74 8.94
N GLY A 4 -8.38 -8.34 9.55
CA GLY A 4 -7.05 -8.87 9.25
C GLY A 4 -6.13 -7.80 8.66
N THR A 5 -4.81 -8.01 8.67
CA THR A 5 -3.88 -7.01 8.11
C THR A 5 -3.94 -7.04 6.59
N GLY A 6 -4.50 -5.99 6.00
CA GLY A 6 -4.80 -5.87 4.58
C GLY A 6 -3.68 -5.29 3.70
N THR A 7 -2.40 -5.45 4.07
CA THR A 7 -1.25 -4.79 3.41
C THR A 7 -1.20 -5.01 1.89
N HIS A 8 -1.63 -6.19 1.43
CA HIS A 8 -1.79 -6.53 0.01
C HIS A 8 -2.78 -5.62 -0.74
N TYR A 9 -3.88 -5.18 -0.10
CA TYR A 9 -4.78 -4.19 -0.69
C TYR A 9 -4.13 -2.82 -0.76
N GLY A 10 -3.39 -2.41 0.28
CA GLY A 10 -2.65 -1.15 0.30
C GLY A 10 -1.69 -1.04 -0.88
N MET A 11 -0.87 -2.08 -1.09
CA MET A 11 0.05 -2.15 -2.24
C MET A 11 -0.70 -2.13 -3.58
N LYS A 12 -1.80 -2.89 -3.69
CA LYS A 12 -2.60 -2.97 -4.92
C LYS A 12 -3.18 -1.61 -5.31
N TYR A 13 -3.81 -0.90 -4.38
CA TYR A 13 -4.35 0.43 -4.65
C TYR A 13 -3.25 1.47 -4.87
N GLY A 14 -2.15 1.39 -4.12
CA GLY A 14 -0.98 2.23 -4.32
C GLY A 14 -0.45 2.12 -5.75
N LEU A 15 -0.29 0.90 -6.27
CA LEU A 15 0.14 0.69 -7.66
C LEU A 15 -0.91 1.13 -8.67
N ALA A 16 -2.19 0.83 -8.44
CA ALA A 16 -3.27 1.24 -9.34
C ALA A 16 -3.34 2.76 -9.52
N LEU A 17 -3.07 3.53 -8.46
CA LEU A 17 -3.01 5.01 -8.51
C LEU A 17 -1.78 5.55 -9.23
N LEU A 18 -0.77 4.71 -9.52
CA LEU A 18 0.39 5.07 -10.33
C LEU A 18 0.27 4.62 -11.79
N ASP A 19 -0.72 3.78 -12.09
CA ASP A 19 -0.95 3.23 -13.43
C ASP A 19 -1.50 4.29 -14.40
N PRO A 20 -0.88 4.51 -15.57
CA PRO A 20 -1.41 5.39 -16.61
C PRO A 20 -2.85 5.05 -17.02
N ALA A 21 -3.27 3.78 -16.92
CA ALA A 21 -4.65 3.37 -17.18
C ALA A 21 -5.67 4.03 -16.24
N SER A 22 -5.22 4.57 -15.09
CA SER A 22 -6.05 5.31 -14.14
C SER A 22 -6.25 6.78 -14.51
N GLN A 23 -5.57 7.31 -15.53
CA GLN A 23 -5.71 8.71 -15.97
C GLN A 23 -7.16 9.19 -16.16
N PRO A 24 -8.11 8.41 -16.72
CA PRO A 24 -9.49 8.86 -16.86
C PRO A 24 -10.15 9.26 -15.54
N ALA A 25 -9.79 8.60 -14.42
CA ALA A 25 -10.30 8.96 -13.10
C ALA A 25 -9.75 10.31 -12.63
N PHE A 26 -8.47 10.59 -12.87
CA PHE A 26 -7.83 11.87 -12.53
C PHE A 26 -8.36 13.01 -13.42
N ALA A 27 -8.60 12.76 -14.70
CA ALA A 27 -9.24 13.72 -15.60
C ALA A 27 -10.67 14.06 -15.14
N HIS A 28 -11.42 13.06 -14.67
CA HIS A 28 -12.74 13.28 -14.08
C HIS A 28 -12.66 14.18 -12.83
N LEU A 29 -11.77 13.88 -11.89
CA LEU A 29 -11.59 14.68 -10.67
C LEU A 29 -11.11 16.10 -10.97
N ASN A 30 -10.22 16.27 -11.96
CA ASN A 30 -9.81 17.57 -12.44
C ASN A 30 -10.99 18.39 -13.00
N SER A 31 -11.90 17.77 -13.75
CA SER A 31 -13.11 18.44 -14.27
C SER A 31 -14.06 18.94 -13.16
N LYS A 32 -13.94 18.38 -11.95
CA LYS A 32 -14.67 18.80 -10.76
C LYS A 32 -13.93 19.85 -9.93
N GLY A 33 -12.70 20.20 -10.30
CA GLY A 33 -11.85 21.13 -9.55
C GLY A 33 -11.12 20.51 -8.35
N GLU A 34 -11.24 19.19 -8.15
CA GLU A 34 -10.63 18.48 -7.01
C GLU A 34 -9.12 18.21 -7.21
N ILE A 35 -8.67 18.29 -8.47
CA ILE A 35 -7.26 18.14 -8.84
C ILE A 35 -6.83 19.39 -9.62
N PRO A 36 -5.69 20.03 -9.28
CA PRO A 36 -5.16 21.16 -10.04
C PRO A 36 -4.94 20.81 -11.52
N ALA A 37 -5.15 21.79 -12.42
CA ALA A 37 -5.01 21.60 -13.87
C ALA A 37 -3.65 21.04 -14.32
N ALA A 38 -2.59 21.35 -13.57
CA ALA A 38 -1.24 20.83 -13.81
C ALA A 38 -1.11 19.30 -13.66
N PHE A 39 -2.09 18.63 -13.03
CA PHE A 39 -2.07 17.18 -12.78
C PHE A 39 -3.13 16.41 -13.57
N LYS A 40 -3.79 17.05 -14.55
CA LYS A 40 -4.84 16.39 -15.36
C LYS A 40 -4.33 15.17 -16.14
N ASP A 41 -3.05 15.16 -16.51
CA ASP A 41 -2.40 14.09 -17.28
C ASP A 41 -1.66 13.09 -16.37
N ARG A 42 -2.02 13.04 -15.07
CA ARG A 42 -1.50 12.06 -14.11
C ARG A 42 -2.44 10.86 -13.99
N PRO A 43 -1.93 9.65 -13.77
CA PRO A 43 -0.51 9.29 -13.63
C PRO A 43 0.25 9.35 -14.96
N ALA A 44 1.52 9.77 -14.94
CA ALA A 44 2.36 9.80 -16.15
C ALA A 44 2.60 8.38 -16.71
N ALA A 45 3.02 8.26 -17.98
CA ALA A 45 3.37 6.98 -18.60
C ALA A 45 4.46 6.21 -17.80
N TRP A 46 4.54 4.89 -17.96
CA TRP A 46 5.54 4.07 -17.27
C TRP A 46 6.97 4.33 -17.73
N ASP A 47 7.15 4.71 -18.99
CA ASP A 47 8.42 5.01 -19.65
C ASP A 47 8.76 6.51 -19.65
N ASP A 48 7.99 7.35 -18.95
CA ASP A 48 8.30 8.76 -18.77
C ASP A 48 9.56 8.94 -17.90
N VAL A 49 10.68 9.24 -18.56
CA VAL A 49 11.99 9.47 -17.92
C VAL A 49 12.03 10.74 -17.07
N HIS A 50 11.04 11.63 -17.17
CA HIS A 50 10.98 12.86 -16.38
C HIS A 50 10.11 12.72 -15.12
N THR A 51 9.40 11.59 -14.96
CA THR A 51 8.55 11.34 -13.79
C THR A 51 9.02 10.10 -13.05
N ALA A 52 9.66 10.30 -11.90
CA ALA A 52 9.89 9.21 -10.97
C ALA A 52 8.60 8.83 -10.22
N LYS A 53 8.40 7.53 -9.97
CA LYS A 53 7.23 6.97 -9.27
C LYS A 53 7.67 6.24 -8.02
N TYR A 54 6.99 6.51 -6.90
CA TYR A 54 7.34 5.95 -5.60
C TYR A 54 6.11 5.39 -4.89
N VAL A 55 6.28 4.28 -4.19
CA VAL A 55 5.34 3.79 -3.17
C VAL A 55 6.06 3.79 -1.83
N VAL A 56 5.44 4.36 -0.81
CA VAL A 56 5.86 4.21 0.59
C VAL A 56 4.77 3.41 1.28
N LEU A 57 5.07 2.14 1.58
CA LEU A 57 4.12 1.21 2.18
C LEU A 57 4.50 0.93 3.63
N MET A 58 3.53 0.95 4.53
CA MET A 58 3.74 0.68 5.95
C MET A 58 2.77 -0.40 6.43
N THR A 59 3.23 -1.28 7.33
CA THR A 59 2.42 -2.31 7.99
C THR A 59 2.88 -2.50 9.42
N ASP A 60 1.95 -2.83 10.30
CA ASP A 60 2.20 -3.21 11.70
C ASP A 60 1.96 -4.70 11.98
N GLY A 61 1.43 -5.44 11.00
CA GLY A 61 1.13 -6.86 11.15
C GLY A 61 1.42 -7.69 9.90
N ILE A 62 1.37 -9.01 10.10
CA ILE A 62 1.45 -10.02 9.04
C ILE A 62 0.19 -9.92 8.17
N ILE A 63 0.34 -10.09 6.85
CA ILE A 63 -0.79 -10.28 5.96
C ILE A 63 -1.58 -11.53 6.35
N THR A 64 -2.84 -11.35 6.75
CA THR A 64 -3.74 -12.45 7.14
C THR A 64 -4.82 -12.71 6.09
N GLU A 65 -5.68 -13.70 6.33
CA GLU A 65 -6.95 -13.84 5.61
C GLU A 65 -7.79 -12.55 5.70
N GLN A 66 -8.72 -12.40 4.76
CA GLN A 66 -9.68 -11.31 4.77
C GLN A 66 -11.08 -11.86 4.97
N VAL A 67 -11.73 -11.40 6.03
CA VAL A 67 -13.09 -11.80 6.40
C VAL A 67 -14.05 -10.64 6.25
N ARG A 68 -15.30 -10.91 5.87
CA ARG A 68 -16.35 -9.89 5.83
C ARG A 68 -17.55 -10.32 6.65
N PRO A 69 -18.36 -9.36 7.13
CA PRO A 69 -19.64 -9.69 7.75
C PRO A 69 -20.52 -10.44 6.73
N THR A 70 -21.27 -11.44 7.19
CA THR A 70 -22.30 -12.08 6.35
C THR A 70 -23.50 -11.15 6.12
N ASP A 71 -23.72 -10.22 7.02
CA ASP A 71 -24.66 -9.09 6.91
C ASP A 71 -23.88 -7.78 7.15
N PRO A 72 -23.52 -7.04 6.10
CA PRO A 72 -22.73 -5.82 6.23
C PRO A 72 -23.48 -4.68 6.93
N ASP A 73 -24.80 -4.64 6.81
CA ASP A 73 -25.66 -3.57 7.34
C ASP A 73 -26.13 -3.83 8.78
N ALA A 74 -25.74 -4.96 9.36
CA ALA A 74 -26.06 -5.29 10.75
C ALA A 74 -25.53 -4.22 11.70
N VAL A 75 -26.43 -3.61 12.50
CA VAL A 75 -26.12 -2.53 13.45
C VAL A 75 -24.96 -2.87 14.39
N ILE A 76 -24.82 -4.15 14.77
CA ILE A 76 -23.74 -4.64 15.63
C ILE A 76 -22.33 -4.41 15.06
N ASN A 77 -22.18 -4.31 13.73
CA ASN A 77 -20.88 -4.04 13.10
C ASN A 77 -20.32 -2.66 13.45
N GLY A 78 -21.20 -1.70 13.79
CA GLY A 78 -20.79 -0.35 14.21
C GLY A 78 -20.37 -0.26 15.68
N THR A 79 -20.68 -1.27 16.50
CA THR A 79 -20.43 -1.26 17.96
C THR A 79 -19.54 -2.39 18.44
N LYS A 80 -19.38 -3.46 17.66
CA LYS A 80 -18.58 -4.62 18.01
C LYS A 80 -17.76 -5.09 16.83
N GLU A 81 -16.45 -5.18 17.06
CA GLU A 81 -15.52 -5.67 16.05
C GLU A 81 -15.90 -7.05 15.56
N LEU A 82 -15.78 -7.25 14.25
CA LEU A 82 -16.24 -8.45 13.58
C LEU A 82 -15.60 -9.72 14.17
N GLN A 83 -14.31 -9.70 14.51
CA GLN A 83 -13.58 -10.82 15.12
C GLN A 83 -14.14 -11.22 16.51
N ASN A 84 -14.68 -10.26 17.25
CA ASN A 84 -15.27 -10.47 18.57
C ASN A 84 -16.74 -10.92 18.52
N GLN A 85 -17.33 -11.05 17.33
CA GLN A 85 -18.67 -11.61 17.12
C GLN A 85 -18.64 -13.14 16.95
N ALA A 86 -19.81 -13.79 16.85
CA ALA A 86 -19.87 -15.22 16.54
C ALA A 86 -19.26 -15.51 15.15
N SER A 87 -18.56 -16.63 15.00
CA SER A 87 -17.92 -17.01 13.74
C SER A 87 -18.91 -17.13 12.57
N SER A 88 -20.16 -17.50 12.83
CA SER A 88 -21.24 -17.54 11.84
C SER A 88 -21.62 -16.19 11.24
N LYS A 89 -21.16 -15.08 11.84
CA LYS A 89 -21.32 -13.72 11.31
C LYS A 89 -20.22 -13.32 10.33
N ARG A 90 -19.24 -14.20 10.09
CA ARG A 90 -18.09 -13.93 9.24
C ARG A 90 -18.05 -14.90 8.06
N LYS A 91 -17.68 -14.39 6.89
CA LYS A 91 -17.32 -15.18 5.72
C LYS A 91 -15.90 -14.88 5.32
N ASN A 92 -15.11 -15.92 5.05
CA ASN A 92 -13.78 -15.78 4.48
C ASN A 92 -13.89 -15.42 2.98
N ILE A 93 -13.20 -14.36 2.56
CA ILE A 93 -13.13 -13.89 1.18
C ILE A 93 -11.85 -14.39 0.51
N THR A 94 -10.72 -14.29 1.19
CA THR A 94 -9.41 -14.76 0.71
C THR A 94 -8.56 -15.29 1.85
N THR A 95 -7.78 -16.33 1.58
CA THR A 95 -6.82 -16.90 2.55
C THR A 95 -5.57 -16.04 2.69
N ALA A 96 -4.83 -16.20 3.79
CA ALA A 96 -3.54 -15.55 4.00
C ALA A 96 -2.57 -15.82 2.83
N ASP A 97 -2.47 -17.07 2.36
CA ASP A 97 -1.59 -17.43 1.24
C ASP A 97 -1.97 -16.74 -0.08
N GLN A 98 -3.27 -16.62 -0.38
CA GLN A 98 -3.75 -15.87 -1.54
C GLN A 98 -3.37 -14.39 -1.43
N ASN A 99 -3.46 -13.82 -0.24
CA ASN A 99 -3.16 -12.42 0.02
C ASN A 99 -1.66 -12.12 -0.06
N VAL A 100 -0.82 -12.99 0.49
CA VAL A 100 0.65 -12.90 0.35
C VAL A 100 1.07 -13.06 -1.11
N SER A 101 0.46 -14.00 -1.84
CA SER A 101 0.73 -14.17 -3.28
C SER A 101 0.33 -12.92 -4.08
N SER A 102 -0.83 -12.32 -3.77
CA SER A 102 -1.27 -11.07 -4.39
C SER A 102 -0.36 -9.88 -4.05
N PHE A 103 0.16 -9.84 -2.82
CA PHE A 103 1.11 -8.83 -2.39
C PHE A 103 2.41 -8.93 -3.17
N ASP A 104 3.01 -10.12 -3.21
CA ASP A 104 4.24 -10.40 -3.95
C ASP A 104 4.11 -10.04 -5.43
N ALA A 105 2.99 -10.43 -6.06
CA ALA A 105 2.72 -10.11 -7.46
C ALA A 105 2.62 -8.59 -7.70
N SER A 106 1.99 -7.85 -6.79
CA SER A 106 1.86 -6.39 -6.90
C SER A 106 3.21 -5.69 -6.70
N CYS A 107 4.03 -6.14 -5.76
CA CYS A 107 5.39 -5.63 -5.56
C CYS A 107 6.29 -5.91 -6.78
N ALA A 108 6.17 -7.11 -7.37
CA ALA A 108 6.90 -7.45 -8.59
C ALA A 108 6.47 -6.57 -9.78
N ALA A 109 5.16 -6.39 -9.97
CA ALA A 109 4.62 -5.52 -11.02
C ALA A 109 5.04 -4.06 -10.85
N ALA A 110 5.04 -3.53 -9.62
CA ALA A 110 5.53 -2.19 -9.33
C ALA A 110 6.99 -2.03 -9.76
N LYS A 111 7.87 -2.93 -9.31
CA LYS A 111 9.30 -2.89 -9.65
C LYS A 111 9.56 -3.07 -11.14
N ALA A 112 8.80 -3.93 -11.82
CA ALA A 112 8.90 -4.13 -13.27
C ALA A 112 8.53 -2.87 -14.07
N ASN A 113 7.65 -2.01 -13.54
CA ASN A 113 7.26 -0.74 -14.14
C ASN A 113 8.10 0.45 -13.63
N GLY A 114 9.27 0.20 -13.05
CA GLY A 114 10.19 1.25 -12.61
C GLY A 114 9.75 2.00 -11.34
N VAL A 115 8.74 1.50 -10.61
CA VAL A 115 8.33 2.09 -9.34
C VAL A 115 9.33 1.72 -8.25
N VAL A 116 9.80 2.74 -7.53
CA VAL A 116 10.64 2.56 -6.35
C VAL A 116 9.75 2.33 -5.13
N VAL A 117 9.88 1.17 -4.50
CA VAL A 117 9.06 0.75 -3.37
C VAL A 117 9.87 0.86 -2.08
N PHE A 118 9.49 1.80 -1.23
CA PHE A 118 9.90 1.91 0.16
C PHE A 118 8.92 1.15 1.04
N THR A 119 9.42 0.42 2.03
CA THR A 119 8.59 -0.35 2.96
C THR A 119 8.99 -0.10 4.40
N ILE A 120 8.01 0.06 5.29
CA ILE A 120 8.19 0.27 6.72
C ILE A 120 7.45 -0.85 7.47
N ALA A 121 8.19 -1.60 8.28
CA ALA A 121 7.61 -2.53 9.25
C ALA A 121 7.56 -1.84 10.62
N TYR A 122 6.37 -1.43 11.07
CA TYR A 122 6.17 -0.64 12.29
C TYR A 122 5.73 -1.53 13.45
N GLU A 123 6.56 -1.72 14.48
CA GLU A 123 6.27 -2.61 15.61
C GLU A 123 5.81 -4.02 15.18
N ALA A 124 6.28 -4.49 14.01
CA ALA A 124 5.83 -5.71 13.38
C ALA A 124 6.77 -6.89 13.64
N ASP A 125 6.25 -8.12 13.60
CA ASP A 125 7.07 -9.32 13.78
C ASP A 125 7.96 -9.65 12.56
N SER A 126 8.82 -10.66 12.72
CA SER A 126 9.79 -11.08 11.70
C SER A 126 9.15 -11.60 10.41
N THR A 127 7.93 -12.11 10.46
CA THR A 127 7.21 -12.57 9.27
C THR A 127 6.73 -11.38 8.45
N ALA A 128 6.13 -10.39 9.11
CA ALA A 128 5.73 -9.13 8.47
C ALA A 128 6.95 -8.36 7.94
N ALA A 129 8.03 -8.25 8.73
CA ALA A 129 9.28 -7.63 8.32
C ALA A 129 9.89 -8.33 7.10
N GLY A 130 9.87 -9.67 7.06
CA GLY A 130 10.32 -10.47 5.91
C GLY A 130 9.49 -10.22 4.64
N GLN A 131 8.17 -10.13 4.76
CA GLN A 131 7.28 -9.79 3.65
C GLN A 131 7.61 -8.38 3.11
N MET A 132 7.76 -7.40 4.00
CA MET A 132 8.07 -6.01 3.62
C MET A 132 9.46 -5.88 2.98
N THR A 133 10.47 -6.54 3.54
CA THR A 133 11.83 -6.59 2.97
C THR A 133 11.83 -7.14 1.54
N LYS A 134 11.06 -8.20 1.27
CA LYS A 134 10.93 -8.79 -0.07
C LYS A 134 10.26 -7.84 -1.07
N CYS A 135 9.29 -7.05 -0.61
CA CYS A 135 8.56 -6.10 -1.45
C CYS A 135 9.44 -4.91 -1.85
N ALA A 136 10.27 -4.40 -0.93
CA ALA A 136 11.14 -3.25 -1.15
C ALA A 136 12.00 -3.33 -2.43
N SER A 137 12.39 -2.17 -2.97
CA SER A 137 13.28 -2.06 -4.14
C SER A 137 14.76 -2.36 -3.83
N GLY A 138 15.07 -2.82 -2.62
CA GLY A 138 16.40 -3.19 -2.16
C GLY A 138 16.56 -2.97 -0.65
N SER A 139 17.68 -3.41 -0.08
CA SER A 139 17.94 -3.27 1.36
C SER A 139 17.89 -1.82 1.84
N GLY A 140 18.35 -0.88 1.02
CA GLY A 140 18.30 0.56 1.33
C GLY A 140 16.91 1.21 1.20
N TYR A 141 15.85 0.42 0.97
CA TYR A 141 14.45 0.86 0.84
C TYR A 141 13.53 0.22 1.88
N PHE A 142 14.05 -0.64 2.75
CA PHE A 142 13.33 -1.24 3.87
C PHE A 142 13.73 -0.55 5.19
N PHE A 143 12.75 -0.33 6.06
CA PHE A 143 12.93 0.27 7.37
C PHE A 143 12.13 -0.50 8.41
N GLU A 144 12.76 -0.80 9.55
CA GLU A 144 12.06 -1.17 10.77
C GLU A 144 11.83 0.08 11.59
N ALA A 145 10.59 0.28 12.02
CA ALA A 145 10.19 1.44 12.79
C ALA A 145 9.46 1.02 14.08
N SER A 146 9.55 1.89 15.07
CA SER A 146 8.82 1.83 16.33
C SER A 146 8.35 3.24 16.68
N ARG A 147 7.72 3.41 17.84
CA ARG A 147 7.39 4.74 18.37
C ARG A 147 8.59 5.69 18.46
N ASP A 148 9.80 5.16 18.63
CA ASP A 148 10.98 5.96 18.96
C ASP A 148 11.75 6.46 17.74
N ASN A 149 11.56 5.87 16.56
CA ASN A 149 12.39 6.14 15.38
C ASN A 149 11.63 6.24 14.05
N ILE A 150 10.29 6.30 14.08
CA ILE A 150 9.49 6.41 12.85
C ILE A 150 9.77 7.70 12.08
N ASP A 151 10.11 8.78 12.77
CA ASP A 151 10.54 10.06 12.20
C ASP A 151 11.88 9.93 11.46
N GLU A 152 12.81 9.12 11.96
CA GLU A 152 14.06 8.80 11.27
C GLU A 152 13.81 8.04 9.97
N ALA A 153 12.90 7.07 9.98
CA ALA A 153 12.53 6.30 8.78
C ALA A 153 11.96 7.22 7.68
N PHE A 154 11.00 8.08 8.01
CA PHE A 154 10.44 9.02 7.04
C PHE A 154 11.46 10.07 6.59
N SER A 155 12.35 10.52 7.48
CA SER A 155 13.43 11.44 7.13
C SER A 155 14.40 10.81 6.12
N ALA A 156 14.76 9.54 6.32
CA ALA A 156 15.61 8.79 5.39
C ALA A 156 14.96 8.61 4.01
N ILE A 157 13.65 8.31 3.96
CA ILE A 157 12.88 8.20 2.72
C ILE A 157 12.84 9.55 2.00
N ALA A 158 12.52 10.64 2.71
CA ALA A 158 12.48 11.98 2.14
C ALA A 158 13.84 12.41 1.59
N GLY A 159 14.93 12.13 2.31
CA GLY A 159 16.30 12.37 1.84
C GLY A 159 16.60 11.67 0.52
N LYS A 160 16.22 10.39 0.39
CA LYS A 160 16.43 9.60 -0.83
C LYS A 160 15.61 10.13 -2.01
N ILE A 161 14.34 10.46 -1.79
CA ILE A 161 13.47 11.03 -2.84
C ILE A 161 14.03 12.37 -3.34
N ASN A 162 14.51 13.23 -2.42
CA ASN A 162 15.06 14.54 -2.78
C ASN A 162 16.43 14.45 -3.48
N GLN A 163 17.30 13.53 -3.07
CA GLN A 163 18.60 13.36 -3.72
C GLN A 163 18.45 12.98 -5.20
N LEU A 164 17.49 12.12 -5.53
CA LEU A 164 17.19 11.71 -6.91
C LEU A 164 16.61 12.85 -7.76
N ARG A 165 16.05 13.89 -7.13
CA ARG A 165 15.59 15.10 -7.82
C ARG A 165 16.73 16.06 -8.15
N LEU A 166 17.85 16.02 -7.42
CA LEU A 166 18.98 16.94 -7.60
C LEU A 166 19.99 16.46 -8.64
N THR A 167 19.92 15.19 -9.05
CA THR A 167 20.81 14.60 -10.06
C THR A 167 20.20 14.51 -11.45
N GLN A 168 18.98 15.04 -11.64
CA GLN A 168 18.24 15.09 -12.90
C GLN A 168 18.09 16.54 -13.38
#